data_AF-A0A959EIE1-F1
#
_entry.id   AF-A0A959EIE1-F1
#
_cell.length_a   1.000
_cell.length_b   1.000
_cell.length_c   1.000
_cell.angle_alpha   90.00
_cell.angle_beta   90.00
_cell.angle_gamma   90.00
#
_symmetry.space_group_name_H-M   'P 1'
#
loop_
_entity.id
_entity.type
_entity.pdbx_description
1 polymer ?
#
loop_
_entity_poly.entity_id
_entity_poly.type
_entity_poly.pdbx_seq_one_letter_code
_entity_poly.pdbx_strand_id
1 'polypeptide(L)'
;VFDITTGCFNTASGSVTVTVNSPVTAGTASAAMEFCADETNVVSLAGEITGADPGGIWTETSAVPSTGGAFNAGAGSFNTNGQQAGTYTFLYTVVGAAPCPNDTETVTVVINPQPVADAGTEQEINCDETEATIGGSNTSQGPNFSYEWTDVLSAVVGTDPTLTVSGEGVYTLQVTNTVTGCT
;
A
#
# COMPACT_ATOMS: atom_id res chain seq x y z
N VAL A 1 81.04 49.80 1.83
CA VAL A 1 80.64 49.14 0.56
C VAL A 1 79.69 48.02 0.96
N PHE A 2 78.40 48.18 0.64
CA PHE A 2 77.35 47.15 0.79
C PHE A 2 77.67 45.98 -0.15
N ASP A 3 77.50 44.71 0.28
CA ASP A 3 76.48 43.85 -0.32
C ASP A 3 76.17 42.55 0.48
N ILE A 4 74.87 42.26 0.52
CA ILE A 4 74.06 41.04 0.78
C ILE A 4 74.76 39.70 1.13
N THR A 5 74.23 38.80 1.95
CA THR A 5 72.81 38.53 2.25
C THR A 5 72.75 37.59 3.45
N THR A 6 72.16 38.06 4.55
CA THR A 6 71.73 37.22 5.68
C THR A 6 70.88 36.07 5.16
N GLY A 7 71.22 34.85 5.58
CA GLY A 7 70.45 33.65 5.28
C GLY A 7 69.01 33.78 5.76
N CYS A 8 68.07 33.51 4.86
CA CYS A 8 66.67 33.28 5.15
C CYS A 8 66.17 32.17 4.23
N PHE A 9 66.29 30.91 4.66
CA PHE A 9 65.43 29.86 4.13
C PHE A 9 64.09 29.92 4.87
N ASN A 10 63.26 30.90 4.50
CA ASN A 10 61.85 30.90 4.88
C ASN A 10 61.08 30.13 3.81
N THR A 11 61.09 28.80 3.87
CA THR A 11 60.05 28.03 3.19
C THR A 11 58.83 28.01 4.10
N ALA A 12 58.04 29.07 4.03
CA ALA A 12 56.70 29.06 4.59
C ALA A 12 55.85 28.09 3.75
N SER A 13 55.36 27.03 4.37
CA SER A 13 54.39 26.11 3.76
C SER A 13 53.04 26.30 4.42
N GLY A 14 51.97 26.34 3.61
CA GLY A 14 50.59 26.26 4.06
C GLY A 14 49.93 24.99 3.52
N SER A 15 48.98 24.44 4.25
CA SER A 15 48.14 23.33 3.80
C SER A 15 46.67 23.74 3.82
N VAL A 16 45.90 23.23 2.87
CA VAL A 16 44.44 23.33 2.84
C VAL A 16 43.86 21.92 2.82
N THR A 17 42.80 21.69 3.59
CA THR A 17 42.02 20.45 3.56
C THR A 17 40.81 20.66 2.68
N VAL A 18 40.73 19.91 1.58
CA VAL A 18 39.53 19.81 0.74
C VAL A 18 38.78 18.56 1.17
N THR A 19 37.52 18.71 1.59
CA THR A 19 36.65 17.57 1.90
C THR A 19 35.67 17.41 0.74
N VAL A 20 35.57 16.20 0.21
CA VAL A 20 34.59 15.85 -0.82
C VAL A 20 33.47 15.07 -0.14
N ASN A 21 32.26 15.62 -0.15
CA ASN A 21 31.08 14.88 0.30
C ASN A 21 30.50 14.09 -0.88
N SER A 22 30.12 12.84 -0.62
CA SER A 22 29.39 12.02 -1.59
C SER A 22 27.89 12.37 -1.56
N PRO A 23 27.19 12.34 -2.70
CA PRO A 23 25.75 12.44 -2.71
C PRO A 23 25.14 11.26 -1.95
N VAL A 24 24.03 11.50 -1.28
CA VAL A 24 23.20 10.45 -0.66
C VAL A 24 22.21 9.92 -1.69
N THR A 25 21.73 8.69 -1.48
CA THR A 25 20.65 8.13 -2.28
C THR A 25 19.50 7.60 -1.42
N ALA A 26 18.27 7.97 -1.78
CA ALA A 26 17.05 7.42 -1.21
C ALA A 26 16.60 6.12 -1.90
N GLY A 27 17.37 5.62 -2.87
CA GLY A 27 17.10 4.38 -3.59
C GLY A 27 16.00 4.49 -4.63
N THR A 28 15.38 3.36 -4.95
CA THR A 28 14.26 3.26 -5.88
C THR A 28 13.20 2.35 -5.29
N ALA A 29 11.97 2.85 -5.19
CA ALA A 29 10.85 2.09 -4.68
C ALA A 29 10.41 1.00 -5.68
N SER A 30 9.93 -0.11 -5.13
CA SER A 30 9.17 -1.12 -5.85
C SER A 30 7.87 -0.55 -6.44
N ALA A 31 7.21 -1.33 -7.28
CA ALA A 31 5.84 -1.04 -7.68
C ALA A 31 4.93 -0.96 -6.45
N ALA A 32 3.80 -0.25 -6.57
CA ALA A 32 2.83 -0.12 -5.49
C ALA A 32 2.34 -1.50 -5.02
N MET A 33 2.30 -1.69 -3.72
CA MET A 33 1.68 -2.89 -3.14
C MET A 33 0.18 -2.69 -3.08
N GLU A 34 -0.57 -3.74 -3.32
CA GLU A 34 -2.03 -3.73 -3.26
C GLU A 34 -2.53 -4.74 -2.23
N PHE A 35 -3.47 -4.31 -1.39
CA PHE A 35 -4.15 -5.12 -0.38
C PHE A 35 -5.65 -4.89 -0.47
N CYS A 36 -6.44 -5.77 0.13
CA CYS A 36 -7.87 -5.57 0.28
C CYS A 36 -8.19 -4.91 1.63
N ALA A 37 -9.27 -4.13 1.67
CA ALA A 37 -9.77 -3.57 2.91
C ALA A 37 -10.07 -4.69 3.91
N ASP A 38 -9.91 -4.41 5.21
CA ASP A 38 -10.08 -5.35 6.31
C ASP A 38 -9.05 -6.50 6.38
N GLU A 39 -8.12 -6.60 5.43
CA GLU A 39 -6.95 -7.48 5.56
C GLU A 39 -5.91 -6.90 6.53
N THR A 40 -5.36 -7.77 7.37
CA THR A 40 -4.29 -7.41 8.29
C THR A 40 -2.93 -7.80 7.71
N ASN A 41 -2.20 -6.80 7.22
CA ASN A 41 -0.84 -6.95 6.72
C ASN A 41 0.09 -5.94 7.42
N VAL A 42 1.32 -6.35 7.69
CA VAL A 42 2.38 -5.45 8.16
C VAL A 42 3.41 -5.30 7.05
N VAL A 43 3.38 -4.14 6.41
CA VAL A 43 4.27 -3.77 5.32
C VAL A 43 5.58 -3.22 5.89
N SER A 44 6.70 -3.75 5.41
CA SER A 44 8.03 -3.20 5.70
C SER A 44 8.44 -2.22 4.60
N LEU A 45 8.21 -0.93 4.80
CA LEU A 45 8.47 0.12 3.80
C LEU A 45 9.93 0.17 3.36
N ALA A 46 10.87 -0.10 4.27
CA ALA A 46 12.29 -0.19 3.94
C ALA A 46 12.65 -1.40 3.07
N GLY A 47 11.82 -2.45 3.10
CA GLY A 47 11.97 -3.62 2.21
C GLY A 47 11.54 -3.30 0.78
N GLU A 48 10.79 -2.23 0.60
CA GLU A 48 10.22 -1.81 -0.69
C GLU A 48 11.09 -0.78 -1.41
N ILE A 49 12.27 -0.47 -0.87
CA ILE A 49 13.25 0.41 -1.51
C ILE A 49 14.53 -0.37 -1.74
N THR A 50 15.03 -0.33 -2.97
CA THR A 50 16.31 -0.93 -3.35
C THR A 50 17.38 0.15 -3.50
N GLY A 51 18.59 -0.11 -2.99
CA GLY A 51 19.74 0.78 -3.17
C GLY A 51 19.76 2.04 -2.31
N ALA A 52 18.88 2.17 -1.30
CA ALA A 52 18.87 3.30 -0.39
C ALA A 52 20.03 3.29 0.62
N ASP A 53 20.56 4.47 0.90
CA ASP A 53 21.46 4.67 2.04
C ASP A 53 20.69 4.52 3.37
N PRO A 54 21.32 3.94 4.42
CA PRO A 54 20.69 3.78 5.72
C PRO A 54 20.56 5.11 6.46
N GLY A 55 19.60 5.18 7.40
CA GLY A 55 19.44 6.32 8.29
C GLY A 55 18.57 7.46 7.75
N GLY A 56 17.83 7.23 6.67
CA GLY A 56 16.78 8.15 6.23
C GLY A 56 15.58 8.15 7.17
N ILE A 57 14.73 9.15 6.99
CA ILE A 57 13.57 9.43 7.82
C ILE A 57 12.32 9.15 7.00
N TRP A 58 11.38 8.40 7.58
CA TRP A 58 10.07 8.16 6.99
C TRP A 58 9.07 9.24 7.43
N THR A 59 8.31 9.76 6.47
CA THR A 59 7.19 10.66 6.71
C THR A 59 5.99 10.19 5.89
N GLU A 60 4.81 10.11 6.50
CA GLU A 60 3.58 9.85 5.77
C GLU A 60 3.13 11.11 5.02
N THR A 61 2.79 10.93 3.74
CA THR A 61 2.32 11.99 2.83
C THR A 61 0.95 11.67 2.22
N SER A 62 0.29 10.61 2.69
CA SER A 62 -1.02 10.15 2.24
C SER A 62 -2.06 11.28 2.28
N ALA A 63 -2.93 11.34 1.26
CA ALA A 63 -4.03 12.32 1.24
C ALA A 63 -5.03 12.10 2.39
N VAL A 64 -5.27 10.84 2.75
CA VAL A 64 -5.97 10.44 3.97
C VAL A 64 -4.94 9.84 4.92
N PRO A 65 -4.63 10.49 6.06
CA PRO A 65 -3.64 9.98 6.99
C PRO A 65 -4.00 8.61 7.55
N SER A 66 -2.99 7.78 7.79
CA SER A 66 -3.16 6.55 8.54
C SER A 66 -3.64 6.82 9.96
N THR A 67 -4.42 5.89 10.49
CA THR A 67 -5.05 6.01 11.81
C THR A 67 -4.59 4.90 12.75
N GLY A 68 -4.86 5.05 14.05
CA GLY A 68 -4.60 3.99 15.04
C GLY A 68 -3.11 3.66 15.24
N GLY A 69 -2.19 4.53 14.82
CA GLY A 69 -0.75 4.25 14.89
C GLY A 69 -0.27 3.21 13.89
N ALA A 70 -1.03 3.01 12.80
CA ALA A 70 -0.70 2.07 11.74
C ALA A 70 0.66 2.33 11.09
N PHE A 71 1.03 3.60 10.90
CA PHE A 71 2.36 3.98 10.43
C PHE A 71 3.34 4.16 11.59
N ASN A 72 4.45 3.44 11.52
CA ASN A 72 5.59 3.60 12.42
C ASN A 72 6.81 4.09 11.64
N ALA A 73 7.07 5.40 11.72
CA ALA A 73 8.19 6.05 11.04
C ALA A 73 9.57 5.54 11.49
N GLY A 74 9.74 5.23 12.78
CA GLY A 74 11.02 4.77 13.32
C GLY A 74 11.37 3.35 12.88
N ALA A 75 10.36 2.49 12.71
CA ALA A 75 10.53 1.14 12.19
C ALA A 75 10.43 1.08 10.64
N GLY A 76 9.97 2.15 9.98
CA GLY A 76 9.68 2.13 8.54
C GLY A 76 8.65 1.08 8.18
N SER A 77 7.54 1.02 8.93
CA SER A 77 6.49 0.00 8.73
C SER A 77 5.09 0.60 8.72
N PHE A 78 4.17 -0.08 8.05
CA PHE A 78 2.77 0.31 7.94
C PHE A 78 1.86 -0.90 8.13
N ASN A 79 0.85 -0.79 8.99
CA ASN A 79 -0.16 -1.80 9.23
C ASN A 79 -1.45 -1.46 8.48
N THR A 80 -1.90 -2.34 7.57
CA THR A 80 -3.11 -2.11 6.77
C THR A 80 -4.41 -2.30 7.55
N ASN A 81 -4.35 -2.92 8.74
CA ASN A 81 -5.53 -3.26 9.52
C ASN A 81 -6.33 -2.00 9.92
N GLY A 82 -7.64 -2.05 9.67
CA GLY A 82 -8.59 -0.99 10.00
C GLY A 82 -8.36 0.33 9.25
N GLN A 83 -7.50 0.33 8.22
CA GLN A 83 -7.30 1.49 7.36
C GLN A 83 -8.40 1.55 6.30
N GLN A 84 -8.79 2.76 5.93
CA GLN A 84 -9.80 2.96 4.88
C GLN A 84 -9.20 2.55 3.53
N ALA A 85 -10.05 2.04 2.63
CA ALA A 85 -9.69 1.94 1.22
C ALA A 85 -9.19 3.29 0.68
N GLY A 86 -8.07 3.26 -0.04
CA GLY A 86 -7.36 4.44 -0.51
C GLY A 86 -5.89 4.18 -0.79
N THR A 87 -5.18 5.26 -1.13
CA THR A 87 -3.74 5.23 -1.41
C THR A 87 -2.98 5.88 -0.27
N TYR A 88 -2.03 5.12 0.29
CA TYR A 88 -1.13 5.55 1.34
C TYR A 88 0.27 5.74 0.76
N THR A 89 0.88 6.89 1.01
CA THR A 89 2.20 7.25 0.48
C THR A 89 3.15 7.59 1.60
N PHE A 90 4.34 7.01 1.56
CA PHE A 90 5.38 7.15 2.57
C PHE A 90 6.66 7.66 1.92
N LEU A 91 7.09 8.86 2.31
CA LEU A 91 8.29 9.50 1.81
C LEU A 91 9.49 9.11 2.68
N TYR A 92 10.48 8.46 2.08
CA TYR A 92 11.80 8.22 2.67
C TYR A 92 12.73 9.37 2.28
N THR A 93 13.31 10.05 3.27
CA THR A 93 14.24 11.17 3.04
C THR A 93 15.61 10.84 3.61
N VAL A 94 16.65 10.86 2.78
CA VAL A 94 18.04 10.77 3.22
C VAL A 94 18.66 12.16 3.20
N VAL A 95 19.16 12.61 4.36
CA VAL A 95 19.69 13.97 4.51
C VAL A 95 21.13 14.04 4.03
N GLY A 96 21.38 14.87 3.02
CA GLY A 96 22.71 15.10 2.48
C GLY A 96 23.55 16.04 3.35
N ALA A 97 24.84 15.77 3.45
CA ALA A 97 25.77 16.71 4.08
C ALA A 97 26.11 17.83 3.10
N ALA A 98 25.82 19.08 3.48
CA ALA A 98 26.10 20.26 2.65
C ALA A 98 27.53 20.22 2.07
N PRO A 99 27.71 20.45 0.76
CA PRO A 99 26.75 21.03 -0.19
C PRO A 99 25.82 20.02 -0.90
N CYS A 100 25.90 18.73 -0.59
CA CYS A 100 25.03 17.74 -1.22
C CYS A 100 23.59 17.92 -0.73
N PRO A 101 22.59 17.96 -1.63
CA PRO A 101 21.19 18.04 -1.25
C PRO A 101 20.70 16.73 -0.62
N ASN A 102 19.53 16.78 -0.01
CA ASN A 102 18.80 15.57 0.39
C ASN A 102 18.31 14.83 -0.85
N ASP A 103 18.17 13.52 -0.72
CA ASP A 103 17.47 12.68 -1.70
C ASP A 103 16.21 12.08 -1.08
N THR A 104 15.20 11.81 -1.91
CA THR A 104 13.90 11.33 -1.44
C THR A 104 13.30 10.30 -2.37
N GLU A 105 12.60 9.32 -1.79
CA GLU A 105 11.87 8.29 -2.54
C GLU A 105 10.51 8.02 -1.88
N THR A 106 9.49 7.69 -2.68
CA THR A 106 8.13 7.44 -2.18
C THR A 106 7.71 5.99 -2.37
N VAL A 107 7.37 5.32 -1.27
CA VAL A 107 6.71 4.00 -1.29
C VAL A 107 5.20 4.19 -1.26
N THR A 108 4.50 3.44 -2.10
CA THR A 108 3.04 3.50 -2.23
C THR A 108 2.39 2.17 -1.83
N VAL A 109 1.38 2.25 -0.97
CA VAL A 109 0.51 1.13 -0.58
C VAL A 109 -0.92 1.50 -0.96
N VAL A 110 -1.61 0.61 -1.67
CA VAL A 110 -3.01 0.77 -2.06
C VAL A 110 -3.85 -0.24 -1.29
N ILE A 111 -4.92 0.25 -0.67
CA ILE A 111 -5.96 -0.57 -0.04
C ILE A 111 -7.20 -0.47 -0.91
N ASN A 112 -7.55 -1.57 -1.56
CA ASN A 112 -8.70 -1.69 -2.45
C ASN A 112 -9.97 -1.98 -1.63
N PRO A 113 -11.12 -1.35 -1.95
CA PRO A 113 -12.37 -1.66 -1.27
C PRO A 113 -12.81 -3.10 -1.55
N GLN A 114 -13.42 -3.72 -0.54
CA GLN A 114 -14.13 -4.99 -0.71
C GLN A 114 -15.29 -4.82 -1.71
N PRO A 115 -15.57 -5.81 -2.57
CA PRO A 115 -16.83 -5.86 -3.29
C PRO A 115 -18.00 -5.97 -2.28
N VAL A 116 -19.14 -5.41 -2.68
CA VAL A 116 -20.39 -5.59 -1.93
C VAL A 116 -21.07 -6.86 -2.43
N ALA A 117 -21.30 -7.81 -1.52
CA ALA A 117 -22.14 -8.98 -1.73
C ALA A 117 -23.49 -8.76 -1.04
N ASP A 118 -24.54 -8.49 -1.82
CA ASP A 118 -25.90 -8.30 -1.32
C ASP A 118 -26.76 -9.47 -1.81
N ALA A 119 -27.07 -10.41 -0.90
CA ALA A 119 -27.90 -11.56 -1.19
C ALA A 119 -29.41 -11.21 -1.29
N GLY A 120 -29.79 -9.96 -1.06
CA GLY A 120 -31.17 -9.51 -1.01
C GLY A 120 -31.84 -9.76 0.34
N THR A 121 -33.16 -9.52 0.41
CA THR A 121 -33.95 -9.82 1.61
C THR A 121 -34.35 -11.29 1.64
N GLU A 122 -34.70 -11.78 2.83
CA GLU A 122 -35.29 -13.10 3.01
C GLU A 122 -36.53 -13.27 2.10
N GLN A 123 -36.64 -14.45 1.49
CA GLN A 123 -37.72 -14.83 0.58
C GLN A 123 -38.47 -16.03 1.16
N GLU A 124 -39.77 -16.11 0.91
CA GLU A 124 -40.61 -17.26 1.26
C GLU A 124 -41.11 -17.94 -0.01
N ILE A 125 -41.05 -19.28 -0.05
CA ILE A 125 -41.61 -20.12 -1.12
C ILE A 125 -42.81 -20.86 -0.52
N ASN A 126 -43.92 -20.94 -1.26
CA ASN A 126 -45.16 -21.56 -0.79
C ASN A 126 -45.72 -22.56 -1.81
N CYS A 127 -46.96 -23.02 -1.63
CA CYS A 127 -47.55 -24.04 -2.51
C CYS A 127 -47.91 -23.51 -3.92
N ASP A 128 -48.09 -22.20 -4.07
CA ASP A 128 -48.47 -21.54 -5.32
C ASP A 128 -47.23 -20.93 -6.02
N GLU A 129 -46.26 -20.44 -5.24
CA GLU A 129 -44.98 -19.90 -5.68
C GLU A 129 -43.86 -20.85 -5.28
N THR A 130 -43.41 -21.68 -6.22
CA THR A 130 -42.41 -22.74 -5.96
C THR A 130 -40.96 -22.31 -6.19
N GLU A 131 -40.74 -21.05 -6.55
CA GLU A 131 -39.42 -20.47 -6.83
C GLU A 131 -39.34 -19.05 -6.27
N ALA A 132 -38.15 -18.65 -5.83
CA ALA A 132 -37.83 -17.28 -5.45
C ALA A 132 -36.53 -16.83 -6.13
N THR A 133 -36.42 -15.54 -6.43
CA THR A 133 -35.16 -14.94 -6.91
C THR A 133 -34.47 -14.23 -5.76
N ILE A 134 -33.24 -14.64 -5.48
CA ILE A 134 -32.35 -14.02 -4.48
C ILE A 134 -31.24 -13.22 -5.17
N GLY A 135 -30.66 -12.27 -4.45
CA GLY A 135 -29.75 -11.24 -4.95
C GLY A 135 -30.31 -9.84 -4.73
N GLY A 136 -29.45 -8.90 -4.35
CA GLY A 136 -29.80 -7.52 -4.04
C GLY A 136 -29.18 -6.50 -4.99
N SER A 137 -29.83 -5.36 -5.13
CA SER A 137 -29.41 -4.31 -6.06
C SER A 137 -28.11 -3.61 -5.65
N ASN A 138 -27.65 -3.76 -4.40
CA ASN A 138 -26.39 -3.19 -3.94
C ASN A 138 -25.18 -4.07 -4.26
N THR A 139 -25.38 -5.28 -4.80
CA THR A 139 -24.28 -6.15 -5.23
C THR A 139 -23.40 -5.42 -6.23
N SER A 140 -22.09 -5.50 -6.01
CA SER A 140 -21.10 -4.91 -6.92
C SER A 140 -21.20 -5.54 -8.31
N GLN A 141 -21.27 -4.69 -9.34
CA GLN A 141 -21.53 -5.09 -10.71
C GLN A 141 -20.49 -4.51 -11.66
N GLY A 142 -20.32 -5.16 -12.82
CA GLY A 142 -19.43 -4.73 -13.88
C GLY A 142 -18.57 -5.87 -14.43
N PRO A 143 -17.74 -5.59 -15.45
CA PRO A 143 -16.94 -6.62 -16.12
C PRO A 143 -15.84 -7.22 -15.24
N ASN A 144 -15.50 -6.55 -14.14
CA ASN A 144 -14.42 -6.94 -13.24
C ASN A 144 -14.94 -7.66 -11.99
N PHE A 145 -16.17 -8.16 -12.00
CA PHE A 145 -16.74 -8.89 -10.87
C PHE A 145 -17.20 -10.29 -11.30
N SER A 146 -16.87 -11.29 -10.48
CA SER A 146 -17.42 -12.63 -10.57
C SER A 146 -18.26 -12.95 -9.34
N TYR A 147 -19.24 -13.82 -9.51
CA TYR A 147 -20.21 -14.19 -8.48
C TYR A 147 -20.18 -15.69 -8.25
N GLU A 148 -20.36 -16.10 -7.01
CA GLU A 148 -20.53 -17.50 -6.64
C GLU A 148 -21.62 -17.60 -5.58
N TRP A 149 -22.67 -18.34 -5.91
CA TRP A 149 -23.70 -18.72 -4.95
C TRP A 149 -23.44 -20.11 -4.42
N THR A 150 -23.42 -20.26 -3.10
CA THR A 150 -23.30 -21.55 -2.44
C THR A 150 -24.51 -21.86 -1.58
N ASP A 151 -24.87 -23.14 -1.49
CA ASP A 151 -25.88 -23.62 -0.54
C ASP A 151 -25.27 -23.90 0.85
N VAL A 152 -26.09 -24.40 1.77
CA VAL A 152 -25.67 -24.77 3.14
C VAL A 152 -24.57 -25.85 3.18
N LEU A 153 -24.39 -26.62 2.10
CA LEU A 153 -23.36 -27.64 1.95
C LEU A 153 -22.11 -27.08 1.25
N SER A 154 -22.06 -25.76 1.02
CA SER A 154 -21.02 -25.06 0.26
C SER A 154 -20.90 -25.54 -1.19
N ALA A 155 -21.96 -26.13 -1.76
CA ALA A 155 -21.98 -26.50 -3.17
C ALA A 155 -22.32 -25.28 -4.03
N VAL A 156 -21.57 -25.05 -5.10
CA VAL A 156 -21.83 -23.95 -6.03
C VAL A 156 -23.11 -24.23 -6.82
N VAL A 157 -24.09 -23.33 -6.69
CA VAL A 157 -25.42 -23.44 -7.31
C VAL A 157 -25.72 -22.34 -8.32
N GLY A 158 -24.83 -21.33 -8.46
CA GLY A 158 -25.00 -20.27 -9.45
C GLY A 158 -23.79 -19.33 -9.53
N THR A 159 -23.68 -18.61 -10.66
CA THR A 159 -22.56 -17.69 -10.95
C THR A 159 -23.01 -16.33 -11.50
N ASP A 160 -24.30 -16.04 -11.40
CA ASP A 160 -24.90 -14.77 -11.79
C ASP A 160 -25.13 -13.89 -10.56
N PRO A 161 -25.24 -12.55 -10.71
CA PRO A 161 -25.50 -11.65 -9.57
C PRO A 161 -26.85 -11.89 -8.88
N THR A 162 -27.77 -12.57 -9.56
CA THR A 162 -29.05 -13.06 -9.02
C THR A 162 -29.18 -14.54 -9.27
N LEU A 163 -29.85 -15.26 -8.38
CA LEU A 163 -30.10 -16.70 -8.50
C LEU A 163 -31.58 -17.01 -8.28
N THR A 164 -32.17 -17.85 -9.12
CA THR A 164 -33.50 -18.42 -8.85
C THR A 164 -33.35 -19.74 -8.12
N VAL A 165 -34.01 -19.87 -6.98
CA VAL A 165 -33.96 -21.04 -6.10
C VAL A 165 -35.35 -21.61 -5.86
N SER A 166 -35.44 -22.92 -5.67
CA SER A 166 -36.68 -23.65 -5.37
C SER A 166 -36.60 -24.50 -4.10
N GLY A 167 -35.43 -24.52 -3.45
CA GLY A 167 -35.19 -25.24 -2.21
C GLY A 167 -35.23 -24.30 -1.01
N GLU A 168 -35.70 -24.82 0.11
CA GLU A 168 -35.46 -24.17 1.40
C GLU A 168 -33.97 -24.28 1.76
N GLY A 169 -33.43 -23.25 2.41
CA GLY A 169 -32.05 -23.26 2.88
C GLY A 169 -31.43 -21.88 2.94
N VAL A 170 -30.20 -21.84 3.46
CA VAL A 170 -29.38 -20.65 3.44
C VAL A 170 -28.52 -20.69 2.18
N TYR A 171 -28.63 -19.63 1.39
CA TYR A 171 -27.79 -19.40 0.21
C TYR A 171 -26.85 -18.24 0.50
N THR A 172 -25.56 -18.42 0.21
CA THR A 172 -24.53 -17.40 0.43
C THR A 172 -24.00 -16.91 -0.91
N LEU A 173 -23.99 -15.59 -1.11
CA LEU A 173 -23.36 -14.95 -2.26
C LEU A 173 -21.95 -14.49 -1.88
N GLN A 174 -20.96 -14.93 -2.64
CA GLN A 174 -19.62 -14.36 -2.66
C GLN A 174 -19.44 -13.56 -3.95
N VAL A 175 -18.85 -12.37 -3.84
CA VAL A 175 -18.51 -11.51 -4.99
C VAL A 175 -17.01 -11.31 -4.97
N THR A 176 -16.36 -11.41 -6.13
CA THR A 176 -14.91 -11.22 -6.24
C THR A 176 -14.61 -10.17 -7.29
N ASN A 177 -13.80 -9.17 -6.94
CA ASN A 177 -13.23 -8.26 -7.92
C ASN A 177 -12.05 -8.95 -8.62
N THR A 178 -12.17 -9.22 -9.92
CA THR A 178 -11.19 -9.97 -10.71
C THR A 178 -9.92 -9.18 -11.04
N VAL A 179 -9.92 -7.87 -10.80
CA VAL A 179 -8.73 -7.02 -10.97
C VAL A 179 -7.92 -6.96 -9.68
N THR A 180 -8.58 -6.72 -8.54
CA THR A 180 -7.88 -6.54 -7.25
C THR A 180 -7.75 -7.84 -6.45
N GLY A 181 -8.54 -8.87 -6.79
CA GLY A 181 -8.60 -10.13 -6.06
C GLY A 181 -9.42 -10.09 -4.76
N CYS A 182 -10.02 -8.95 -4.40
CA CYS A 182 -10.78 -8.80 -3.14
C CYS A 182 -12.12 -9.52 -3.19
N THR A 183 -12.49 -10.18 -2.08
CA THR A 183 -13.69 -11.02 -1.94
C THR A 183 -14.44 -10.77 -0.64
#